data_AF-A0A7W1QFV7-F1
#
_entry.id   AF-A0A7W1QFV7-F1
#
_cell.length_a   1.000
_cell.length_b   1.000
_cell.length_c   1.000
_cell.angle_alpha   90.00
_cell.angle_beta   90.00
_cell.angle_gamma   90.00
#
_symmetry.space_group_name_H-M   'P 1'
#
loop_
_entity.id
_entity.type
_entity.pdbx_description
1 polymer ?
#
loop_
_entity_poly.entity_id
_entity_poly.type
_entity_poly.pdbx_seq_one_letter_code
_entity_poly.pdbx_strand_id
1 'polypeptide(L)' 'MRNRFNQIAVVELAPALASGSVVDVITNAAFDVPTTLARHGSALYAVNARFSTAPTALTTYTVVRVER' A
#
# COMPACT_ATOMS: atom_id res chain seq x y z
N MET A 1 -4.17 4.30 2.35
CA MET A 1 -2.74 4.20 1.99
C MET A 1 -2.06 5.55 2.18
N ARG A 2 -0.79 5.55 2.58
CA ARG A 2 0.05 6.75 2.73
C ARG A 2 1.27 6.66 1.80
N ASN A 3 1.04 6.93 0.52
CA ASN A 3 2.02 6.77 -0.56
C ASN A 3 3.34 7.53 -0.31
N ARG A 4 3.26 8.79 0.13
CA ARG A 4 4.44 9.65 0.38
C ARG A 4 5.30 9.18 1.55
N PHE A 5 4.75 8.31 2.40
CA PHE A 5 5.43 7.72 3.54
C PHE A 5 5.75 6.23 3.31
N ASN A 6 5.45 5.67 2.13
CA ASN A 6 5.59 4.25 1.85
C ASN A 6 4.95 3.35 2.93
N GLN A 7 3.69 3.64 3.28
CA GLN A 7 2.99 2.98 4.39
C GLN A 7 1.55 2.60 4.05
N ILE A 8 1.08 1.50 4.64
CA ILE A 8 -0.34 1.13 4.67
C ILE A 8 -0.84 1.38 6.10
N ALA A 9 -1.60 2.46 6.29
CA ALA A 9 -2.31 2.70 7.55
C ALA A 9 -3.53 1.77 7.64
N VAL A 10 -3.64 1.05 8.74
CA VAL A 10 -4.82 0.29 9.13
C VAL A 10 -5.72 1.19 9.95
N VAL A 11 -6.92 1.44 9.44
CA VAL A 11 -7.89 2.35 10.06
C VAL A 11 -9.07 1.54 10.56
N GLU A 12 -9.37 1.69 11.84
CA GLU A 12 -10.65 1.27 12.40
C GLU A 12 -11.64 2.43 12.25
N LEU A 13 -12.80 2.16 11.65
CA LEU A 13 -13.82 3.17 11.39
C LEU A 13 -14.87 3.14 12.50
N ALA A 14 -15.35 4.31 12.89
CA ALA A 14 -16.52 4.42 13.76
C ALA A 14 -17.76 3.82 13.04
N PRO A 15 -18.79 3.35 13.76
CA PRO A 15 -19.94 2.68 13.14
C PRO A 15 -20.65 3.49 12.04
N ALA A 16 -20.70 4.81 12.18
CA ALA A 16 -21.29 5.72 11.21
C ALA A 16 -20.36 6.10 10.04
N LEU A 17 -19.13 5.56 10.00
CA LEU A 17 -18.07 5.82 9.01
C LEU A 17 -17.65 7.29 8.85
N ALA A 18 -18.12 8.18 9.73
CA ALA A 18 -17.80 9.61 9.69
C ALA A 18 -16.42 9.94 10.31
N SER A 19 -15.80 8.98 11.02
CA SER A 19 -14.47 9.12 11.60
C SER A 19 -13.79 7.76 11.72
N GLY A 20 -12.49 7.77 12.00
CA GLY A 20 -11.72 6.56 12.29
C GLY A 20 -10.39 6.89 12.95
N SER A 21 -9.79 5.87 13.55
CA SER A 21 -8.47 5.94 14.18
C SER A 21 -7.50 5.03 13.43
N VAL A 22 -6.25 5.45 13.30
CA VAL A 22 -5.19 4.57 12.83
C VAL A 22 -4.83 3.63 13.98
N VAL A 23 -5.06 2.34 13.79
CA VAL A 23 -4.82 1.31 14.81
C VAL A 23 -3.53 0.53 14.57
N ASP A 24 -3.03 0.55 13.33
CA ASP A 24 -1.75 -0.08 12.95
C ASP A 24 -1.18 0.55 11.68
N VAL A 25 0.11 0.32 11.42
CA VAL A 25 0.83 0.76 10.22
C VAL A 25 1.70 -0.37 9.70
N ILE A 26 1.37 -0.86 8.50
CA ILE A 26 2.16 -1.87 7.81
C ILE A 26 3.22 -1.16 6.96
N THR A 27 4.47 -1.56 7.18
CA THR A 27 5.65 -1.14 6.39
C THR A 27 6.27 -2.35 5.68
N ASN A 28 6.88 -2.14 4.53
CA ASN A 28 7.67 -3.15 3.84
C ASN A 28 8.83 -2.47 3.10
N ALA A 29 10.03 -3.04 3.18
CA ALA A 29 11.21 -2.49 2.50
C ALA A 29 11.05 -2.44 0.97
N ALA A 30 10.16 -3.25 0.39
CA ALA A 30 9.87 -3.26 -1.03
C ALA A 30 8.85 -2.20 -1.47
N PHE A 31 8.31 -1.37 -0.56
CA PHE A 31 7.42 -0.28 -0.94
C PHE A 31 8.18 0.86 -1.62
N ASP A 32 7.72 1.22 -2.82
CA ASP A 32 8.27 2.26 -3.68
C ASP A 32 7.11 3.06 -4.29
N VAL A 33 6.67 4.08 -3.55
CA VAL A 33 5.47 4.87 -3.85
C VAL A 33 4.28 3.96 -4.14
N PRO A 34 3.85 3.13 -3.17
CA PRO A 34 2.73 2.25 -3.38
C PRO A 34 1.47 3.13 -3.50
N THR A 35 0.57 2.83 -4.44
CA THR A 35 -0.64 3.64 -4.72
C THR A 35 -1.97 2.89 -4.70
N THR A 36 -1.96 1.60 -5.04
CA THR A 36 -3.16 0.77 -5.13
C THR A 36 -3.02 -0.46 -4.23
N LEU A 37 -4.10 -0.84 -3.54
CA LEU A 37 -4.18 -2.04 -2.73
C LEU A 37 -5.30 -2.95 -3.23
N ALA A 38 -5.03 -4.24 -3.33
CA ALA A 38 -6.03 -5.28 -3.54
C ALA A 38 -5.93 -6.33 -2.43
N ARG A 39 -7.07 -6.89 -1.99
CA ARG A 39 -7.11 -7.98 -1.02
C ARG A 39 -7.38 -9.30 -1.73
N HIS A 40 -6.63 -10.34 -1.37
CA HIS A 40 -6.92 -11.72 -1.78
C HIS A 40 -6.58 -12.66 -0.62
N GLY A 41 -7.59 -13.38 -0.12
CA GLY A 41 -7.49 -14.15 1.12
C GLY A 41 -7.12 -13.26 2.31
N SER A 42 -6.14 -13.70 3.09
CA SER A 42 -5.54 -12.98 4.24
C SER A 42 -4.41 -12.03 3.85
N ALA A 43 -4.24 -11.72 2.56
CA ALA A 43 -3.13 -10.89 2.11
C ALA A 43 -3.61 -9.61 1.42
N LEU A 44 -2.79 -8.57 1.55
CA LEU A 44 -2.88 -7.35 0.76
C LEU A 44 -1.76 -7.33 -0.26
N TYR A 45 -2.08 -6.84 -1.45
CA TYR A 45 -1.16 -6.67 -2.57
C TYR A 45 -1.08 -5.19 -2.91
N ALA A 46 0.11 -4.61 -2.73
CA ALA A 46 0.39 -3.21 -3.00
C ALA A 46 1.11 -3.04 -4.33
N VAL A 47 0.56 -2.20 -5.21
CA VAL A 47 1.19 -1.86 -6.49
C VAL A 47 2.07 -0.63 -6.29
N ASN A 48 3.36 -0.75 -6.63
CA ASN A 48 4.31 0.35 -6.65
C ASN A 48 4.16 1.15 -7.94
N ALA A 49 3.85 2.44 -7.84
CA ALA A 49 3.61 3.28 -9.00
C ALA A 49 4.89 3.73 -9.72
N ARG A 50 6.03 3.72 -9.01
CA ARG A 50 7.35 4.12 -9.52
C ARG A 50 7.35 5.43 -10.32
N PHE A 51 6.62 6.45 -9.86
CA PHE A 51 6.41 7.70 -10.61
C PHE A 51 7.71 8.44 -11.00
N SER A 52 8.80 8.22 -10.26
CA SER A 52 10.12 8.81 -10.53
C SER A 52 11.03 7.90 -11.38
N THR A 53 10.56 6.72 -11.79
CA THR A 53 11.34 5.78 -12.61
C THR A 53 10.99 5.96 -14.08
N ALA A 54 11.99 6.22 -14.91
CA ALA A 54 11.80 6.29 -16.36
C ALA A 54 11.35 4.93 -16.91
N PRO A 55 10.25 4.86 -17.70
CA PRO A 55 9.79 3.62 -18.30
C PRO A 55 10.69 3.24 -19.49
N THR A 56 11.20 2.01 -19.46
CA THR A 56 11.96 1.36 -20.53
C THR A 56 11.46 -0.07 -20.70
N ALA A 57 11.85 -0.74 -21.78
CA ALA A 57 11.53 -2.15 -21.98
C ALA A 57 12.08 -3.08 -20.87
N LEU A 58 13.07 -2.62 -20.10
CA LEU A 58 13.68 -3.37 -18.99
C LEU A 58 13.21 -2.90 -17.62
N THR A 59 12.35 -1.87 -17.54
CA THR A 59 11.89 -1.34 -16.25
C THR A 59 11.00 -2.35 -15.54
N THR A 60 11.47 -2.85 -14.40
CA THR A 60 10.69 -3.78 -13.56
C THR A 60 9.59 -3.04 -12.79
N TYR A 61 8.39 -3.61 -12.79
CA TYR A 61 7.28 -3.21 -11.94
C TYR A 61 6.97 -4.34 -10.96
N THR A 62 6.59 -3.97 -9.75
CA THR A 62 6.42 -4.92 -8.65
C THR A 62 5.06 -4.78 -7.98
N VAL A 63 4.57 -5.92 -7.50
CA VAL A 63 3.45 -6.00 -6.58
C VAL A 63 3.98 -6.62 -5.30
N VAL A 64 3.80 -5.91 -4.18
CA VAL A 64 4.29 -6.35 -2.87
C VAL A 64 3.15 -6.99 -2.11
N ARG A 65 3.32 -8.27 -1.75
CA ARG A 65 2.39 -8.98 -0.88
C ARG A 65 2.76 -8.74 0.58
N VAL A 66 1.78 -8.41 1.41
CA VAL A 66 1.91 -8.37 2.88
C VAL A 66 0.79 -9.19 3.51
N GLU A 67 1.13 -9.90 4.59
CA GLU A 67 0.14 -10.63 5.39
C GLU A 67 -0.70 -9.66 6.23
N ARG A 68 -1.94 -10.06 6.52
CA ARG A 68 -2.84 -9.31 7.38
C ARG A 68 -3.71 -10.25 8.22
#